data_AF-A0A7W8RUF2-F1
#
_entry.id   AF-A0A7W8RUF2-F1
#
_cell.length_a   1.000
_cell.length_b   1.000
_cell.length_c   1.000
_cell.angle_alpha   90.00
_cell.angle_beta   90.00
_cell.angle_gamma   90.00
#
_symmetry.space_group_name_H-M   'P 1'
#
loop_
_entity.id
_entity.type
_entity.pdbx_description
1 polymer ?
#
loop_
_entity_poly.entity_id
_entity_poly.type
_entity_poly.pdbx_seq_one_letter_code
_entity_poly.pdbx_strand_id
1 'polypeptide(L)'
;MSDISVIWDVDNSRGDWQFIAPVLVTGNDLQTAVLVSIFTDRQANPDDVITDGTGDPRGWWGDIGEDKPIGSRLWLLDRSKQTQEVLNHARDYVNEALQWLADDGVVASIDVQTQWVRDTFLGVQITLYQPTGSQISMTYAWAWQQLS
;
A
#
# COMPACT_ATOMS: atom_id res chain seq x y z
N MET A 1 1.51 21.28 -6.72
CA MET A 1 1.80 21.68 -5.33
C MET A 1 2.38 20.44 -4.68
N SER A 2 3.60 20.50 -4.14
CA SER A 2 4.24 19.33 -3.52
C SER A 2 3.60 19.04 -2.17
N ASP A 3 3.45 17.76 -1.84
CA ASP A 3 2.83 17.32 -0.59
C ASP A 3 3.75 17.59 0.62
N ILE A 4 3.21 17.57 1.83
CA ILE A 4 3.99 17.63 3.07
C ILE A 4 4.58 16.23 3.32
N SER A 5 5.90 16.16 3.48
CA SER A 5 6.56 14.87 3.72
C SER A 5 6.37 14.42 5.16
N VAL A 6 5.89 13.19 5.32
CA VAL A 6 5.95 12.46 6.59
C VAL A 6 7.30 11.74 6.69
N ILE A 7 8.04 12.00 7.76
CA ILE A 7 9.27 11.28 8.09
C ILE A 7 8.88 10.08 8.95
N TRP A 8 9.11 8.88 8.42
CA TRP A 8 8.74 7.63 9.07
C TRP A 8 9.89 7.07 9.91
N ASP A 9 9.67 6.96 11.21
CA ASP A 9 10.42 6.09 12.11
C ASP A 9 9.76 4.71 12.07
N VAL A 10 10.31 3.86 11.20
CA VAL A 10 9.79 2.53 10.92
C VAL A 10 9.90 1.62 12.14
N ASP A 11 10.99 1.71 12.89
CA ASP A 11 11.25 0.84 14.05
C ASP A 11 10.27 1.09 15.19
N ASN A 12 9.80 2.35 15.33
CA ASN A 12 8.80 2.72 16.32
C ASN A 12 7.38 2.88 15.75
N SER A 13 7.19 2.64 14.44
CA SER A 13 5.92 2.85 13.72
C SER A 13 5.32 4.25 13.93
N ARG A 14 6.15 5.29 13.80
CA ARG A 14 5.73 6.69 13.97
C ARG A 14 5.99 7.47 12.70
N GLY A 15 5.05 8.35 12.37
CA GLY A 15 5.25 9.39 11.36
C GLY A 15 5.33 10.74 12.06
N ASP A 16 6.30 11.57 11.70
CA ASP A 16 6.40 12.94 12.18
C ASP A 16 6.62 13.91 11.01
N TRP A 17 6.30 15.18 11.23
CA TRP A 17 6.59 16.25 10.30
C TRP A 17 7.85 16.98 10.71
N GLN A 18 8.69 17.30 9.73
CA GLN A 18 9.93 18.01 9.96
C GLN A 18 9.86 19.43 9.39
N PHE A 19 10.53 20.36 10.06
CA PHE A 19 10.70 21.73 9.58
C PHE A 19 12.04 21.90 8.83
N ILE A 20 12.01 22.69 7.77
CA ILE A 20 13.17 23.37 7.19
C ILE A 20 12.93 24.87 7.32
N ALA A 21 13.62 25.50 8.26
CA ALA A 21 13.42 26.92 8.61
C ALA A 21 11.93 27.19 8.97
N PRO A 22 11.19 28.21 8.46
CA PRO A 22 9.80 28.43 8.89
C PRO A 22 8.77 27.54 8.15
N VAL A 23 9.20 26.61 7.30
CA VAL A 23 8.29 25.77 6.48
C VAL A 23 8.44 24.28 6.81
N LEU A 24 7.41 23.49 6.51
CA LEU A 24 7.47 22.03 6.57
C LEU A 24 8.24 21.47 5.38
N VAL A 25 8.90 20.32 5.58
CA VAL A 25 9.50 19.55 4.49
C VAL A 25 8.40 19.10 3.53
N THR A 26 8.64 19.27 2.23
CA THR A 26 7.72 18.87 1.17
C THR A 26 8.36 17.87 0.20
N GLY A 27 7.52 17.10 -0.50
CA GLY A 27 7.92 16.05 -1.43
C GLY A 27 7.58 14.65 -0.93
N ASN A 28 8.28 13.64 -1.47
CA ASN A 28 7.96 12.21 -1.29
C ASN A 28 6.54 11.83 -1.77
N ASP A 29 5.98 12.63 -2.67
CA ASP A 29 4.62 12.48 -3.22
C ASP A 29 4.34 11.03 -3.70
N LEU A 30 5.33 10.41 -4.37
CA LEU A 30 5.21 9.03 -4.84
C LEU A 30 5.15 8.00 -3.71
N GLN A 31 5.96 8.18 -2.65
CA GLN A 31 5.93 7.31 -1.49
C GLN A 31 4.60 7.44 -0.75
N THR A 32 4.11 8.67 -0.57
CA THR A 32 2.79 8.93 0.03
C THR A 32 1.68 8.29 -0.81
N ALA A 33 1.71 8.47 -2.13
CA ALA A 33 0.73 7.90 -3.04
C ALA A 33 0.68 6.36 -2.96
N VAL A 34 1.86 5.70 -2.89
CA VAL A 34 1.92 4.25 -2.68
C VAL A 34 1.35 3.86 -1.33
N LEU A 35 1.74 4.53 -0.24
CA LEU A 35 1.23 4.26 1.11
C LEU A 35 -0.30 4.36 1.16
N VAL A 36 -0.87 5.43 0.62
CA VAL A 36 -2.31 5.63 0.53
C VAL A 36 -2.96 4.53 -0.29
N SER A 37 -2.38 4.17 -1.43
CA SER A 37 -2.93 3.13 -2.31
C SER A 37 -2.94 1.75 -1.64
N ILE A 38 -1.93 1.37 -0.86
CA ILE A 38 -1.85 0.02 -0.29
C ILE A 38 -2.49 -0.08 1.11
N PHE A 39 -2.51 1.01 1.89
CA PHE A 39 -2.99 1.01 3.28
C PHE A 39 -4.34 1.70 3.49
N THR A 40 -4.98 2.18 2.43
CA THR A 40 -6.42 2.49 2.47
C THR A 40 -7.20 1.20 2.21
N ASP A 41 -8.25 0.96 3.00
CA ASP A 41 -9.12 -0.19 2.79
C ASP A 41 -10.03 0.03 1.58
N ARG A 42 -9.78 -0.73 0.53
CA ARG A 42 -10.68 -0.81 -0.62
C ARG A 42 -11.83 -1.76 -0.33
N GLN A 43 -12.99 -1.46 -0.88
CA GLN A 43 -14.18 -2.30 -0.76
C GLN A 43 -13.92 -3.70 -1.35
N ALA A 44 -14.36 -4.75 -0.65
CA ALA A 44 -14.33 -6.12 -1.14
C ALA A 44 -15.19 -6.28 -2.42
N ASN A 45 -14.74 -7.11 -3.36
CA ASN A 45 -15.54 -7.47 -4.53
C ASN A 45 -16.72 -8.36 -4.13
N PRO A 46 -17.78 -8.46 -4.96
CA PRO A 46 -18.92 -9.34 -4.69
C PRO A 46 -18.54 -10.82 -4.49
N ASP A 47 -17.45 -11.27 -5.10
CA ASP A 47 -16.98 -12.66 -5.03
C ASP A 47 -15.94 -12.89 -3.91
N ASP A 48 -15.49 -11.82 -3.23
CA ASP A 48 -14.52 -11.94 -2.15
C ASP A 48 -15.19 -12.48 -0.87
N VAL A 49 -14.48 -13.38 -0.17
CA VAL A 49 -14.94 -13.91 1.11
C VAL A 49 -14.45 -13.01 2.24
N ILE A 50 -15.38 -12.43 3.00
CA ILE A 50 -15.08 -11.66 4.20
C ILE A 50 -14.79 -12.63 5.35
N THR A 51 -13.53 -12.69 5.76
CA THR A 51 -13.00 -13.73 6.66
C THR A 51 -13.23 -13.45 8.15
N ASP A 52 -13.54 -12.21 8.53
CA ASP A 52 -13.73 -11.79 9.92
C ASP A 52 -15.14 -12.06 10.47
N GLY A 53 -16.06 -12.57 9.64
CA GLY A 53 -17.42 -12.93 10.01
C GLY A 53 -18.38 -11.74 10.18
N THR A 54 -17.93 -10.52 9.94
CA THR A 54 -18.77 -9.31 10.03
C THR A 54 -19.71 -9.17 8.82
N GLY A 55 -19.26 -9.65 7.65
CA GLY A 55 -19.91 -9.37 6.38
C GLY A 55 -19.77 -7.92 5.92
N ASP A 56 -18.94 -7.12 6.59
CA ASP A 56 -18.63 -5.74 6.21
C ASP A 56 -17.60 -5.73 5.06
N PRO A 57 -17.95 -5.23 3.86
CA PRO A 57 -17.02 -5.17 2.74
C PRO A 57 -15.98 -4.05 2.88
N ARG A 58 -15.99 -3.29 3.99
CA ARG A 58 -15.18 -2.08 4.22
C ARG A 58 -15.32 -1.08 3.08
N GLY A 59 -14.28 -0.27 2.86
CA GLY A 59 -14.19 0.69 1.78
C GLY A 59 -13.84 2.08 2.27
N TRP A 60 -13.55 2.96 1.31
CA TRP A 60 -13.22 4.35 1.54
C TRP A 60 -14.33 5.25 1.02
N TRP A 61 -14.78 6.19 1.86
CA TRP A 61 -15.85 7.12 1.49
C TRP A 61 -15.48 8.02 0.30
N GLY A 62 -14.18 8.20 0.03
CA GLY A 62 -13.67 8.95 -1.11
C GLY A 62 -13.93 8.29 -2.46
N ASP A 63 -14.26 6.99 -2.48
CA ASP A 63 -14.56 6.26 -3.72
C ASP A 63 -16.00 6.48 -4.23
N ILE A 64 -16.84 7.19 -3.46
CA ILE A 64 -18.24 7.41 -3.84
C ILE A 64 -18.30 8.31 -5.09
N GLY A 65 -18.66 7.70 -6.23
CA GLY A 65 -18.78 8.39 -7.51
C GLY A 65 -17.50 8.42 -8.34
N GLU A 66 -16.44 7.75 -7.89
CA GLU A 66 -15.19 7.60 -8.63
C GLU A 66 -15.20 6.32 -9.48
N ASP A 67 -14.60 6.39 -10.68
CA ASP A 67 -14.54 5.25 -11.61
C ASP A 67 -13.53 4.17 -11.15
N LYS A 68 -12.51 4.57 -10.39
CA LYS A 68 -11.45 3.69 -9.88
C LYS A 68 -11.35 3.84 -8.34
N PRO A 69 -11.58 2.76 -7.57
CA PRO A 69 -11.43 2.82 -6.12
C PRO A 69 -9.95 2.93 -5.74
N ILE A 70 -9.65 3.70 -4.70
CA ILE A 70 -8.34 3.74 -4.04
C ILE A 70 -8.29 2.68 -2.93
N GLY A 71 -7.09 2.19 -2.67
CA GLY A 71 -6.85 1.25 -1.58
C GLY A 71 -6.57 -0.17 -2.07
N SER A 72 -6.32 -1.05 -1.11
CA SER A 72 -6.10 -2.47 -1.36
C SER A 72 -7.06 -3.34 -0.55
N ARG A 73 -7.23 -4.58 -1.02
CA ARG A 73 -7.96 -5.63 -0.31
C ARG A 73 -7.03 -6.50 0.56
N LEU A 74 -5.84 -6.01 0.92
CA LEU A 74 -4.88 -6.76 1.76
C LEU A 74 -5.48 -7.16 3.11
N TRP A 75 -6.44 -6.38 3.63
CA TRP A 75 -7.16 -6.68 4.86
C TRP A 75 -7.95 -8.00 4.81
N LEU A 76 -8.34 -8.49 3.62
CA LEU A 76 -8.98 -9.81 3.47
C LEU A 76 -8.05 -10.98 3.83
N LEU A 77 -6.74 -10.74 3.75
CA LEU A 77 -5.71 -11.73 4.07
C LEU A 77 -5.41 -11.81 5.57
N ASP A 78 -6.03 -10.96 6.39
CA ASP A 78 -5.85 -11.01 7.83
C ASP A 78 -6.20 -12.40 8.37
N ARG A 79 -5.37 -12.89 9.30
CA ARG A 79 -5.46 -14.24 9.91
C ARG A 79 -5.48 -15.41 8.92
N SER A 80 -5.07 -15.21 7.67
CA SER A 80 -4.96 -16.30 6.69
C SER A 80 -3.78 -17.23 6.99
N LYS A 81 -3.85 -18.46 6.48
CA LYS A 81 -2.76 -19.44 6.62
C LYS A 81 -1.53 -18.99 5.83
N GLN A 82 -0.34 -19.34 6.31
CA GLN A 82 0.90 -19.09 5.56
C GLN A 82 1.03 -20.05 4.38
N THR A 83 0.51 -19.64 3.22
CA THR A 83 0.55 -20.43 1.98
C THR A 83 1.09 -19.60 0.83
N GLN A 84 1.50 -20.26 -0.26
CA GLN A 84 1.89 -19.57 -1.49
C GLN A 84 0.70 -18.85 -2.14
N GLU A 85 -0.50 -19.40 -2.00
CA GLU A 85 -1.74 -18.79 -2.52
C GLU A 85 -2.01 -17.42 -1.88
N VAL A 86 -1.81 -17.28 -0.57
CA VAL A 86 -1.93 -16.00 0.14
C VAL A 86 -0.88 -14.99 -0.33
N LEU A 87 0.35 -15.43 -0.61
CA LEU A 87 1.38 -14.55 -1.19
C LEU A 87 0.99 -14.06 -2.59
N ASN A 88 0.38 -14.92 -3.40
CA ASN A 88 -0.09 -14.56 -4.73
C ASN A 88 -1.25 -13.55 -4.64
N HIS A 89 -2.23 -13.78 -3.76
CA HIS A 89 -3.31 -12.81 -3.52
C HIS A 89 -2.79 -11.46 -3.02
N ALA A 90 -1.82 -11.46 -2.10
CA ALA A 90 -1.20 -10.21 -1.64
C ALA A 90 -0.53 -9.46 -2.79
N ARG A 91 0.16 -10.18 -3.69
CA ARG A 91 0.80 -9.60 -4.87
C ARG A 91 -0.25 -9.01 -5.80
N ASP A 92 -1.35 -9.72 -6.06
CA ASP A 92 -2.42 -9.28 -6.94
C ASP A 92 -3.13 -8.03 -6.39
N TYR A 93 -3.44 -8.01 -5.08
CA TYR A 93 -4.06 -6.86 -4.43
C TYR A 93 -3.16 -5.62 -4.43
N VAL A 94 -1.85 -5.78 -4.23
CA VAL A 94 -0.90 -4.66 -4.30
C VAL A 94 -0.75 -4.16 -5.74
N ASN A 95 -0.69 -5.05 -6.73
CA ASN A 95 -0.64 -4.64 -8.14
C ASN A 95 -1.91 -3.89 -8.54
N GLU A 96 -3.08 -4.41 -8.18
CA GLU A 96 -4.37 -3.74 -8.45
C GLU A 96 -4.41 -2.34 -7.83
N ALA A 97 -3.99 -2.22 -6.57
CA ALA A 97 -3.97 -0.95 -5.85
C ALA A 97 -3.01 0.08 -6.45
N LEU A 98 -1.89 -0.36 -7.05
CA LEU A 98 -0.88 0.52 -7.61
C LEU A 98 -1.00 0.75 -9.12
N GLN A 99 -1.84 -0.01 -9.81
CA GLN A 99 -1.97 0.03 -11.27
C GLN A 99 -2.24 1.44 -11.81
N TRP A 100 -2.99 2.26 -11.07
CA TRP A 100 -3.29 3.64 -11.47
C TRP A 100 -2.02 4.50 -11.67
N LEU A 101 -0.94 4.25 -10.91
CA LEU A 101 0.33 4.98 -11.07
C LEU A 101 0.94 4.75 -12.46
N ALA A 102 0.77 3.55 -13.02
CA ALA A 102 1.24 3.24 -14.37
C ALA A 102 0.25 3.77 -15.43
N ASP A 103 -1.05 3.60 -15.20
CA ASP A 103 -2.09 4.07 -16.12
C ASP A 103 -2.04 5.58 -16.35
N ASP A 104 -1.78 6.35 -15.29
CA ASP A 104 -1.68 7.81 -15.33
C ASP A 104 -0.27 8.31 -15.71
N GLY A 105 0.67 7.40 -15.97
CA GLY A 105 2.04 7.70 -16.40
C GLY A 105 2.94 8.28 -15.31
N VAL A 106 2.57 8.16 -14.04
CA VAL A 106 3.41 8.55 -12.88
C VAL A 106 4.67 7.68 -12.81
N VAL A 107 4.52 6.39 -13.12
CA VAL A 107 5.61 5.42 -13.24
C VAL A 107 5.53 4.71 -14.58
N ALA A 108 6.65 4.23 -15.11
CA ALA A 108 6.70 3.44 -16.33
C ALA A 108 6.27 2.00 -16.10
N SER A 109 6.66 1.42 -14.96
CA SER A 109 6.28 0.06 -14.57
C SER A 109 6.43 -0.14 -13.07
N ILE A 110 5.80 -1.22 -12.58
CA ILE A 110 5.71 -1.60 -11.18
C ILE A 110 6.11 -3.08 -11.10
N ASP A 111 7.02 -3.42 -10.19
CA ASP A 111 7.30 -4.80 -9.82
C ASP A 111 7.01 -5.01 -8.34
N VAL A 112 6.19 -6.02 -8.04
CA VAL A 112 5.77 -6.39 -6.70
C VAL A 112 6.23 -7.79 -6.40
N GLN A 113 6.94 -7.95 -5.29
CA GLN A 113 7.40 -9.23 -4.77
C GLN A 113 6.83 -9.44 -3.37
N THR A 114 6.31 -10.64 -3.11
CA THR A 114 5.73 -11.01 -1.81
C THR A 114 6.47 -12.22 -1.24
N GLN A 115 6.70 -12.21 0.07
CA GLN A 115 7.39 -13.30 0.76
C GLN A 115 6.95 -13.41 2.21
N TRP A 116 7.08 -14.62 2.77
CA TRP A 116 7.05 -14.81 4.22
C TRP A 116 8.42 -14.45 4.77
N VAL A 117 8.54 -13.30 5.43
CA VAL A 117 9.84 -12.84 5.99
C VAL A 117 10.18 -13.64 7.25
N ARG A 118 9.15 -14.02 8.01
CA ARG A 118 9.21 -14.89 9.19
C ARG A 118 7.82 -15.47 9.45
N ASP A 119 7.72 -16.34 10.45
CA ASP A 119 6.43 -16.85 10.92
C ASP A 119 5.46 -15.70 11.20
N THR A 120 4.22 -15.88 10.75
CA THR A 120 3.12 -14.91 10.83
C THR A 120 3.38 -13.53 10.21
N PHE A 121 4.38 -13.37 9.33
CA PHE A 121 4.74 -12.06 8.79
C PHE A 121 4.93 -12.06 7.27
N LEU A 122 3.95 -11.46 6.57
CA LEU A 122 3.98 -11.24 5.13
C LEU A 122 4.73 -9.92 4.84
N GLY A 123 5.77 -9.99 4.01
CA GLY A 123 6.49 -8.83 3.52
C GLY A 123 6.17 -8.56 2.05
N VAL A 124 6.02 -7.28 1.70
CA VAL A 124 5.84 -6.81 0.33
C VAL A 124 6.99 -5.88 -0.04
N GLN A 125 7.64 -6.17 -1.17
CA GLN A 125 8.63 -5.30 -1.78
C GLN A 125 8.07 -4.74 -3.09
N ILE A 126 8.17 -3.42 -3.25
CA ILE A 126 7.57 -2.68 -4.36
C ILE A 126 8.69 -1.87 -5.03
N THR A 127 8.97 -2.18 -6.29
CA THR A 127 9.95 -1.44 -7.10
C THR A 127 9.22 -0.66 -8.17
N LEU A 128 9.43 0.65 -8.18
CA LEU A 128 8.84 1.58 -9.15
C LEU A 128 9.92 2.07 -10.11
N TYR A 129 9.62 1.99 -11.40
CA TYR A 129 10.51 2.45 -12.46
C TYR A 129 9.98 3.77 -13.01
N GLN A 130 10.76 4.85 -12.93
CA GLN A 130 10.33 6.14 -13.48
C GLN A 130 10.48 6.19 -15.01
N PRO A 131 9.63 6.94 -15.72
CA PRO A 131 9.73 7.11 -17.18
C PRO A 131 11.07 7.68 -17.66
N THR A 132 11.81 8.37 -16.79
CA THR A 132 13.11 8.98 -17.08
C THR A 132 14.31 8.10 -16.73
N GLY A 133 14.10 6.84 -16.33
CA GLY A 133 15.15 5.85 -16.09
C GLY A 133 15.77 5.82 -14.69
N SER A 134 15.29 6.64 -13.75
CA SER A 134 15.68 6.55 -12.33
C SER A 134 14.78 5.52 -11.60
N GLN A 135 15.39 4.65 -10.79
CA GLN A 135 14.70 3.61 -10.03
C GLN A 135 14.46 4.06 -8.59
N ILE A 136 13.25 3.83 -8.07
CA ILE A 136 12.93 3.99 -6.65
C ILE A 136 12.41 2.65 -6.14
N SER A 137 13.17 1.99 -5.27
CA SER A 137 12.76 0.74 -4.61
C SER A 137 12.28 1.04 -3.19
N MET A 138 11.08 0.59 -2.84
CA MET A 138 10.46 0.73 -1.52
C MET A 138 10.13 -0.65 -0.96
N THR A 139 10.36 -0.88 0.33
CA THR A 139 10.07 -2.16 0.98
C THR A 139 9.18 -1.92 2.19
N TYR A 140 7.99 -2.52 2.19
CA TYR A 140 7.00 -2.38 3.26
C TYR A 140 6.88 -3.71 4.00
N ALA A 141 7.82 -3.92 4.92
CA ALA A 141 7.74 -5.05 5.84
C ALA A 141 6.93 -4.66 7.09
N TRP A 142 7.08 -3.42 7.57
CA TRP A 142 6.65 -2.94 8.87
C TRP A 142 5.14 -2.69 9.07
N ALA A 143 4.36 -2.56 8.00
CA ALA A 143 3.01 -2.00 8.08
C ALA A 143 1.98 -2.82 8.86
N TRP A 144 2.29 -4.07 9.19
CA TRP A 144 1.40 -4.99 9.90
C TRP A 144 1.84 -5.27 11.35
N GLN A 145 2.87 -4.58 11.87
CA GLN A 145 3.45 -4.89 13.18
C GLN A 145 2.53 -4.62 14.38
N GLN A 146 1.42 -3.88 14.23
CA GLN A 146 0.58 -3.44 15.35
C GLN A 146 -0.86 -4.01 15.38
N LEU A 147 -1.19 -5.01 14.56
CA LEU A 147 -2.49 -5.70 14.65
C LEU A 147 -2.53 -6.82 15.71
N SER A 148 -1.68 -6.76 16.75
CA SER A 148 -1.65 -7.72 17.87
C SER A 148 -2.56 -7.30 19.02
#